data_AF-A0A359IG84-F1
#
_entry.id   AF-A0A359IG84-F1
#
_cell.length_a   1.000
_cell.length_b   1.000
_cell.length_c   1.000
_cell.angle_alpha   90.00
_cell.angle_beta   90.00
_cell.angle_gamma   90.00
#
_symmetry.space_group_name_H-M   'P 1'
#
loop_
_entity.id
_entity.type
_entity.pdbx_description
1 polymer ?
#
loop_
_entity_poly.entity_id
_entity_poly.type
_entity_poly.pdbx_seq_one_letter_code
_entity_poly.pdbx_strand_id
1 'polypeptide(L)'
;MWQAWVNVILGLWLVVSGFIPSLQANWNMIIAGIVIAILGFTVSKEWPAIVAGVVGIWIFISGLVPSLIAPINFIIAGIVVLIVSLILALQKTPKEPKTTS
;
A
#
# COMPACT_ATOMS: atom_id res chain seq x y z
N MET A 1 2.37 9.55 -9.15
CA MET A 1 1.09 9.86 -8.47
C MET A 1 0.08 8.74 -8.64
N TRP A 2 -0.10 8.19 -9.85
CA TRP A 2 -1.02 7.06 -10.06
C TRP A 2 -0.67 5.82 -9.22
N GLN A 3 0.62 5.58 -8.94
CA GLN A 3 1.09 4.51 -8.06
C GLN A 3 0.53 4.62 -6.64
N ALA A 4 0.48 5.86 -6.10
CA ALA A 4 -0.10 6.12 -4.80
C ALA A 4 -1.61 5.82 -4.80
N TRP A 5 -2.33 6.19 -5.86
CA TRP A 5 -3.75 5.85 -6.01
C TRP A 5 -4.01 4.34 -6.06
N VAL A 6 -3.15 3.56 -6.73
CA VAL A 6 -3.24 2.09 -6.70
C VAL A 6 -3.06 1.59 -5.26
N ASN A 7 -2.09 2.11 -4.52
CA ASN A 7 -1.89 1.72 -3.12
C ASN A 7 -3.05 2.17 -2.22
N VAL A 8 -3.73 3.29 -2.50
CA VAL A 8 -4.96 3.68 -1.79
C VAL A 8 -6.04 2.62 -1.97
N ILE A 9 -6.26 2.16 -3.21
CA ILE A 9 -7.26 1.12 -3.50
C ILE A 9 -6.89 -0.20 -2.80
N LEU A 10 -5.61 -0.58 -2.84
CA LEU A 10 -5.14 -1.80 -2.16
C LEU A 10 -5.22 -1.70 -0.64
N GLY A 11 -4.96 -0.53 -0.06
CA GLY A 11 -5.17 -0.26 1.36
C GLY A 11 -6.63 -0.43 1.76
N LEU A 12 -7.56 0.11 0.97
CA LEU A 12 -9.00 -0.09 1.18
C LEU A 12 -9.40 -1.57 1.06
N TRP A 13 -8.87 -2.26 0.06
CA TRP A 13 -9.11 -3.70 -0.13
C TRP A 13 -8.62 -4.53 1.07
N LEU A 14 -7.46 -4.20 1.64
CA LEU A 14 -6.94 -4.85 2.85
C LEU A 14 -7.86 -4.63 4.06
N VAL A 15 -8.37 -3.41 4.25
CA VAL A 15 -9.34 -3.11 5.31
C VAL A 15 -10.59 -3.98 5.15
N VAL A 16 -11.18 -4.03 3.95
CA VAL A 16 -12.35 -4.85 3.65
C VAL A 16 -12.07 -6.35 3.87
N SER A 17 -10.89 -6.82 3.47
CA SER A 17 -10.47 -8.22 3.66
C SER A 17 -10.33 -8.61 5.14
N GLY A 18 -10.03 -7.65 6.01
CA GLY A 18 -10.04 -7.87 7.46
C GLY A 18 -11.42 -8.23 8.02
N PHE A 19 -12.52 -7.81 7.37
CA PHE A 19 -13.89 -8.13 7.79
C PHE A 19 -14.48 -9.36 7.09
N ILE A 20 -13.92 -9.75 5.95
CA ILE A 20 -14.46 -10.82 5.10
C ILE A 20 -13.42 -11.96 5.01
N PRO A 21 -13.55 -13.03 5.81
CA PRO A 21 -12.56 -14.11 5.86
C PRO A 21 -12.30 -14.80 4.51
N SER A 22 -13.31 -14.88 3.63
CA SER A 22 -13.15 -15.50 2.31
C SER A 22 -12.22 -14.72 1.37
N LEU A 23 -11.90 -13.46 1.67
CA LEU A 23 -10.94 -12.65 0.90
C LEU A 23 -9.49 -12.84 1.36
N GLN A 24 -9.25 -13.50 2.50
CA GLN A 24 -7.93 -13.67 3.12
C GLN A 24 -7.11 -14.82 2.50
N ALA A 25 -7.26 -15.06 1.19
CA ALA A 25 -6.49 -16.08 0.49
C ALA A 25 -5.01 -15.69 0.37
N ASN A 26 -4.11 -16.65 0.60
CA ASN A 26 -2.65 -16.44 0.55
C ASN A 26 -2.18 -15.75 -0.74
N TRP A 27 -2.72 -16.16 -1.89
CA TRP A 27 -2.39 -15.56 -3.18
C TRP A 27 -2.78 -14.09 -3.29
N ASN A 28 -3.91 -13.70 -2.70
CA ASN A 28 -4.30 -12.29 -2.66
C ASN A 28 -3.27 -11.46 -1.88
N MET A 29 -2.73 -12.03 -0.80
CA MET A 29 -1.72 -11.40 0.04
C MET A 29 -0.36 -11.29 -0.62
N ILE A 30 0.06 -12.35 -1.31
CA ILE A 30 1.30 -12.34 -2.09
C ILE A 30 1.23 -11.24 -3.15
N ILE A 31 0.15 -11.21 -3.93
CA ILE A 31 -0.02 -10.24 -5.04
C ILE A 31 -0.15 -8.82 -4.49
N ALA A 32 -1.04 -8.58 -3.53
CA ALA A 32 -1.24 -7.25 -2.95
C ALA A 32 0.05 -6.75 -2.28
N GLY A 33 0.74 -7.60 -1.53
CA GLY A 33 1.99 -7.25 -0.87
C GLY A 33 3.09 -6.85 -1.85
N ILE A 34 3.29 -7.62 -2.93
CA ILE A 34 4.26 -7.29 -3.98
C ILE A 34 3.92 -5.95 -4.64
N VAL A 35 2.65 -5.74 -5.02
CA VAL A 35 2.23 -4.50 -5.69
C VAL A 35 2.42 -3.30 -4.77
N ILE A 36 1.94 -3.38 -3.52
CA ILE A 36 2.11 -2.31 -2.53
C ILE A 36 3.60 -2.01 -2.30
N ALA A 37 4.43 -3.04 -2.16
CA ALA A 37 5.86 -2.89 -1.92
C ALA A 37 6.54 -2.15 -3.09
N ILE A 38 6.37 -2.64 -4.31
CA ILE A 38 7.00 -2.07 -5.50
C ILE A 38 6.51 -0.64 -5.73
N LEU A 39 5.19 -0.41 -5.70
CA LEU A 39 4.62 0.91 -5.93
C LEU A 39 4.98 1.90 -4.80
N GLY A 40 5.07 1.41 -3.56
CA GLY A 40 5.51 2.20 -2.41
C GLY A 40 6.93 2.71 -2.58
N PHE A 41 7.89 1.85 -2.94
CA PHE A 41 9.28 2.28 -3.12
C PHE A 41 9.55 3.06 -4.42
N THR A 42 8.71 2.89 -5.45
CA THR A 42 8.92 3.56 -6.75
C THR A 42 8.20 4.89 -6.88
N VAL A 43 7.17 5.17 -6.05
CA VAL A 43 6.40 6.41 -6.20
C VAL A 43 7.16 7.66 -5.75
N SER A 44 7.93 7.58 -4.67
CA SER A 44 8.76 8.67 -4.14
C SER A 44 9.73 8.15 -3.07
N LYS A 45 10.68 8.99 -2.64
CA LYS A 45 11.57 8.69 -1.50
C LYS A 45 11.05 9.28 -0.17
N GLU A 46 9.84 9.82 -0.17
CA GLU A 46 9.24 10.40 1.03
C GLU A 46 8.89 9.31 2.05
N TRP A 47 8.90 9.67 3.33
CA TRP A 47 8.59 8.72 4.41
C TRP A 47 7.26 7.95 4.24
N PRO A 48 6.14 8.53 3.71
CA PRO A 48 4.90 7.77 3.56
C PRO A 48 5.05 6.65 2.52
N ALA A 49 5.90 6.87 1.51
CA ALA A 49 6.14 5.92 0.43
C ALA A 49 6.99 4.74 0.92
N ILE A 50 8.01 5.04 1.73
CA ILE A 50 8.81 4.03 2.44
C ILE A 50 7.92 3.19 3.36
N VAL A 51 7.04 3.83 4.15
CA VAL A 51 6.11 3.11 5.03
C VAL A 51 5.18 2.20 4.23
N ALA A 52 4.58 2.69 3.14
CA ALA A 52 3.76 1.85 2.26
C ALA A 52 4.56 0.64 1.74
N GLY A 53 5.79 0.88 1.27
CA GLY A 53 6.69 -0.16 0.76
C GLY A 53 6.98 -1.24 1.80
N VAL A 54 7.34 -0.86 3.02
CA VAL A 54 7.64 -1.77 4.13
C VAL A 54 6.40 -2.57 4.56
N VAL A 55 5.23 -1.92 4.65
CA VAL A 55 3.98 -2.64 4.95
C VAL A 55 3.63 -3.61 3.82
N GLY A 56 3.89 -3.25 2.55
CA GLY A 56 3.76 -4.17 1.42
C GLY A 56 4.63 -5.42 1.57
N ILE A 57 5.89 -5.27 1.98
CA ILE A 57 6.78 -6.40 2.27
C ILE A 57 6.20 -7.28 3.39
N TRP A 58 5.70 -6.68 4.47
CA TRP A 58 5.06 -7.42 5.56
C TRP A 58 3.85 -8.24 5.07
N ILE A 59 3.01 -7.64 4.22
CA ILE A 59 1.84 -8.30 3.62
C ILE A 59 2.25 -9.45 2.71
N PHE A 60 3.30 -9.27 1.91
CA PHE A 60 3.88 -10.33 1.08
C PHE A 60 4.37 -11.50 1.94
N ILE A 61 5.14 -11.23 3.00
CA ILE A 61 5.62 -12.26 3.94
C ILE A 61 4.45 -12.99 4.59
N SER A 62 3.39 -12.27 4.96
CA SER A 62 2.17 -12.87 5.53
C SER A 62 1.49 -13.84 4.55
N GLY A 63 1.53 -13.57 3.25
CA GLY A 63 1.04 -14.49 2.22
C GLY A 63 1.88 -15.77 2.07
N LEU A 64 3.17 -15.72 2.41
CA LEU A 64 4.06 -16.89 2.41
C LEU A 64 3.97 -17.71 3.70
N VAL A 65 3.57 -17.09 4.81
CA VAL A 65 3.50 -17.70 6.13
C VAL A 65 2.07 -17.63 6.66
N PRO A 66 1.22 -18.64 6.39
CA PRO A 66 -0.21 -18.58 6.68
C PRO A 66 -0.56 -18.34 8.16
N SER A 67 0.33 -18.68 9.09
CA SER A 67 0.12 -18.41 10.52
C SER A 67 0.14 -16.91 10.88
N LEU A 68 0.59 -16.03 9.99
CA LEU A 68 0.58 -14.58 10.17
C LEU A 68 -0.71 -13.92 9.64
N ILE A 69 -1.56 -14.67 8.94
CA ILE A 69 -2.84 -14.21 8.39
C ILE A 69 -3.84 -14.11 9.54
N ALA A 70 -4.00 -12.91 10.08
CA ALA A 70 -4.97 -12.61 11.14
C ALA A 70 -5.81 -11.37 10.74
N PRO A 71 -7.16 -11.43 10.84
CA PRO A 71 -8.06 -10.34 10.45
C PRO A 71 -7.62 -8.94 10.88
N ILE A 72 -7.18 -8.80 12.13
CA ILE A 72 -6.72 -7.52 12.69
C ILE A 72 -5.46 -6.98 12.01
N ASN A 73 -4.55 -7.85 11.57
CA ASN A 73 -3.33 -7.45 10.87
C ASN A 73 -3.66 -6.78 9.53
N PHE A 74 -4.68 -7.29 8.82
CA PHE A 74 -5.14 -6.69 7.56
C PHE A 74 -5.76 -5.31 7.76
N ILE A 75 -6.57 -5.15 8.80
CA ILE A 75 -7.21 -3.86 9.10
C ILE A 75 -6.13 -2.82 9.40
N ILE A 76 -5.18 -3.15 10.29
CA ILE A 76 -4.10 -2.23 10.67
C ILE A 76 -3.23 -1.90 9.45
N ALA A 77 -2.73 -2.90 8.75
CA ALA A 77 -1.88 -2.69 7.57
C ALA A 77 -2.62 -1.94 6.45
N GLY A 78 -3.89 -2.26 6.22
CA GLY A 78 -4.74 -1.60 5.25
C GLY A 78 -4.96 -0.13 5.58
N ILE A 79 -5.27 0.22 6.83
CA ILE A 79 -5.41 1.61 7.29
C ILE A 79 -4.09 2.37 7.10
N VAL A 80 -2.95 1.76 7.49
CA VAL A 80 -1.64 2.39 7.33
C VAL A 80 -1.37 2.69 5.86
N VAL A 81 -1.48 1.69 4.98
CA VAL A 81 -1.26 1.86 3.52
C VAL A 81 -2.22 2.89 2.93
N LEU A 82 -3.50 2.84 3.31
CA LEU A 82 -4.53 3.76 2.84
C LEU A 82 -4.17 5.22 3.17
N ILE A 83 -3.85 5.50 4.44
CA ILE A 83 -3.57 6.86 4.90
C ILE A 83 -2.28 7.40 4.27
N VAL A 84 -1.18 6.65 4.34
CA VAL A 84 0.12 7.12 3.83
C VAL A 84 0.09 7.31 2.30
N SER A 85 -0.66 6.46 1.59
CA SER A 85 -0.80 6.57 0.14
C SER A 85 -1.74 7.71 -0.26
N LEU A 86 -2.79 8.00 0.54
CA LEU A 86 -3.62 9.19 0.34
C LEU A 86 -2.81 10.48 0.51
N ILE A 87 -1.92 10.54 1.51
CA ILE A 87 -1.02 11.67 1.70
C ILE A 87 -0.19 11.91 0.44
N LEU A 88 0.43 10.87 -0.13
CA LEU A 88 1.22 10.97 -1.36
C LEU A 88 0.38 11.31 -2.59
N ALA A 89 -0.79 10.69 -2.72
CA ALA A 89 -1.67 10.85 -3.87
C ALA A 89 -2.23 12.27 -3.99
N LEU A 90 -2.36 12.97 -2.85
CA LEU A 90 -2.86 14.34 -2.75
C LEU A 90 -1.74 15.40 -2.76
N GLN A 91 -0.47 14.99 -2.77
CA GLN A 91 0.61 15.95 -2.97
C GLN A 91 0.49 16.60 -4.36
N LYS A 92 0.86 17.87 -4.49
CA LYS A 92 0.92 18.54 -5.79
C LYS A 92 2.22 18.16 -6.47
N THR A 93 2.17 17.79 -7.76
CA THR A 93 3.39 17.75 -8.58
C THR A 93 4.01 19.15 -8.59
N PRO A 94 5.31 19.31 -8.28
CA PRO A 94 5.97 20.60 -8.40
C PRO A 94 5.76 21.14 -9.82
N LYS A 95 5.27 22.37 -9.94
CA LYS A 95 5.17 23.04 -11.25
C LYS A 95 6.59 23.22 -11.79
N GLU A 96 6.81 22.88 -13.06
CA GLU A 96 8.07 23.18 -13.73
C GLU A 96 8.42 24.67 -13.55
N PRO A 97 9.70 25.00 -13.30
CA PRO A 97 10.12 26.40 -13.27
C PRO A 97 9.77 26.99 -14.63
N LYS A 98 8.99 28.07 -14.65
CA LYS A 98 8.80 28.84 -15.88
C LYS A 98 10.17 29.28 -16.35
N THR A 99 10.66 28.70 -17.45
CA THR A 99 11.82 29.25 -18.16
C THR A 99 11.41 30.62 -18.65
N THR A 100 11.84 31.67 -17.95
CA THR A 100 11.74 33.05 -18.44
C THR A 100 12.72 33.16 -19.60
N SER A 101 12.22 32.99 -20.82
CA SER A 101 12.91 33.40 -22.06
C SER A 101 12.75 34.88 -22.28
#